data_AF-A0A8J5M0K3-F1
#
_entry.id   AF-A0A8J5M0K3-F1
#
_cell.length_a   1.000
_cell.length_b   1.000
_cell.length_c   1.000
_cell.angle_alpha   90.00
_cell.angle_beta   90.00
_cell.angle_gamma   90.00
#
_symmetry.space_group_name_H-M   'P 1'
#
loop_
_entity.id
_entity.type
_entity.pdbx_description
1 polymer ?
#
loop_
_entity_poly.entity_id
_entity_poly.type
_entity_poly.pdbx_seq_one_letter_code
_entity_poly.pdbx_strand_id
1 'polypeptide(L)'
;MDILESKLKDQQEELQKLRSKVDASNVFLCAEREVLMETKLQWKEINSETFALDDDNTSIVALVLGLYVLGVVLNLPPAEDGSAVSIVLETNGAEIQTAALYYASCYDNGYGFGYTSPQTSTSRMCITPIAKDAHFSVICLGATLIPSSASYMTVGY
;
A
#
# COMPACT_ATOMS: atom_id res chain seq x y z
N MET A 1 27.47 36.80 28.38
CA MET A 1 26.76 35.77 27.60
C MET A 1 27.84 34.93 26.97
N ASP A 2 27.93 33.68 27.42
CA ASP A 2 29.04 32.78 27.09
C ASP A 2 28.94 32.32 25.64
N ILE A 3 30.08 32.19 24.95
CA ILE A 3 30.14 31.73 23.55
C ILE A 3 29.43 30.37 23.37
N LEU A 4 29.44 29.56 24.42
CA LEU A 4 28.74 28.28 24.49
C LEU A 4 27.22 28.42 24.50
N GLU A 5 26.68 29.39 25.25
CA GLU A 5 25.23 29.66 25.29
C GLU A 5 24.72 30.16 23.95
N SER A 6 25.50 31.02 23.27
CA SER A 6 25.18 31.50 21.92
C SER A 6 25.14 30.35 20.91
N LYS A 7 26.16 29.48 20.92
CA LYS A 7 26.20 28.32 20.00
C LYS A 7 25.08 27.32 20.25
N LEU A 8 24.74 27.06 21.51
CA LEU A 8 23.62 26.18 21.87
C LEU A 8 22.29 26.73 21.37
N LYS A 9 22.09 28.06 21.49
CA LYS A 9 20.89 28.72 20.98
C LYS A 9 20.81 28.65 19.46
N ASP A 10 21.91 28.93 18.76
CA ASP A 10 21.97 28.88 17.29
C ASP A 10 21.69 27.45 16.78
N GLN A 11 22.24 26.43 17.44
CA GLN A 11 21.96 25.03 17.11
C GLN A 11 20.50 24.64 17.38
N GLN A 12 19.91 25.16 18.45
CA GLN A 12 18.52 24.88 18.79
C GLN A 12 17.54 25.55 17.81
N GLU A 13 17.86 26.77 17.33
CA GLU A 13 17.10 27.44 16.28
C GLU A 13 17.23 26.72 14.93
N GLU A 14 18.42 26.23 14.55
CA GLU A 14 18.60 25.41 13.35
C GLU A 14 17.84 24.09 13.44
N LEU A 15 17.90 23.40 14.58
CA LEU A 15 17.12 22.17 14.80
C LEU A 15 15.62 22.42 14.75
N GLN A 16 15.14 23.55 15.28
CA GLN A 16 13.72 23.92 15.22
C GLN A 16 13.29 24.26 13.79
N LYS A 17 14.17 24.90 13.01
CA LYS A 17 13.96 25.19 11.57
C LYS A 17 14.02 23.93 10.69
N LEU A 18 14.82 22.95 11.08
CA LEU A 18 14.84 21.64 10.41
C LEU A 18 13.61 20.82 10.79
N ARG A 19 13.19 20.81 12.07
CA ARG A 19 11.97 20.13 12.51
C ARG A 19 10.72 20.72 11.86
N SER A 20 10.61 22.04 11.75
CA SER A 20 9.49 22.69 11.06
C SER A 20 9.45 22.42 9.56
N LYS A 21 10.58 22.03 8.95
CA LYS A 21 10.63 21.54 7.57
C LYS A 21 10.28 20.06 7.42
N VAL A 22 10.62 19.23 8.41
CA VAL A 22 10.35 17.79 8.42
C VAL A 22 8.86 17.49 8.71
N ASP A 23 8.22 18.29 9.57
CA ASP A 23 6.79 18.14 9.86
C ASP A 23 5.85 18.54 8.70
N ALA A 24 6.40 19.10 7.60
CA ALA A 24 5.63 19.53 6.44
C ALA A 24 5.78 18.61 5.20
N SER A 25 6.67 17.61 5.21
CA SER A 25 7.03 16.87 3.99
C SER A 25 6.79 15.37 4.01
N ASN A 26 6.38 14.77 5.13
CA ASN A 26 6.11 13.32 5.17
C ASN A 26 4.70 13.07 4.64
N VAL A 27 4.51 13.28 3.35
CA VAL A 27 3.26 12.91 2.71
C VAL A 27 3.14 11.39 2.81
N PHE A 28 2.22 10.93 3.64
CA PHE A 28 1.92 9.53 3.85
C PHE A 28 0.42 9.36 3.66
N LEU A 29 0.02 8.85 2.50
CA LEU A 29 -1.35 8.40 2.27
C LEU A 29 -1.48 6.98 2.84
N CYS A 30 -2.57 6.73 3.55
CA CYS A 30 -3.05 5.38 3.89
C CYS A 30 -4.45 5.24 3.30
N ALA A 31 -4.55 4.55 2.16
CA ALA A 31 -5.82 4.24 1.51
C ALA A 31 -6.33 2.89 2.02
N GLU A 32 -7.58 2.87 2.49
CA GLU A 32 -8.27 1.64 2.86
C GLU A 32 -9.18 1.21 1.72
N ARG A 33 -9.19 -0.10 1.44
CA ARG A 33 -10.08 -0.71 0.46
C ARG A 33 -11.55 -0.50 0.83
N GLU A 34 -12.38 -0.22 -0.17
CA GLU A 34 -13.83 -0.30 -0.09
C GLU A 34 -14.33 -1.65 -0.61
N VAL A 35 -14.15 -1.93 -1.89
CA VAL A 35 -14.67 -3.12 -2.59
C VAL A 35 -13.61 -3.66 -3.57
N LEU A 36 -13.74 -4.93 -3.97
CA LEU A 36 -13.01 -5.48 -5.13
C LEU A 36 -13.95 -5.44 -6.34
N MET A 37 -13.59 -4.67 -7.35
CA MET A 37 -14.34 -4.55 -8.60
C MET A 37 -13.69 -5.44 -9.66
N GLU A 38 -14.31 -6.59 -9.94
CA GLU A 38 -13.76 -7.65 -10.79
C GLU A 38 -12.38 -8.14 -10.30
N THR A 39 -11.31 -7.51 -10.78
CA THR A 39 -9.92 -7.81 -10.40
C THR A 39 -9.20 -6.61 -9.78
N LYS A 40 -9.78 -5.40 -9.78
CA LYS A 40 -9.15 -4.18 -9.26
C LYS A 40 -9.70 -3.77 -7.92
N LEU A 41 -8.83 -3.31 -7.02
CA LEU A 41 -9.28 -2.75 -5.74
C LEU A 41 -9.85 -1.36 -5.91
N GLN A 42 -11.03 -1.16 -5.36
CA GLN A 42 -11.62 0.16 -5.18
C GLN A 42 -11.24 0.69 -3.78
N TRP A 43 -10.89 1.96 -3.73
CA TRP A 43 -10.45 2.64 -2.52
C TRP A 43 -11.56 3.50 -1.95
N LYS A 44 -11.60 3.60 -0.61
CA LYS A 44 -12.42 4.61 0.07
C LYS A 44 -11.91 6.01 -0.27
N GLU A 45 -12.78 7.00 -0.12
CA GLU A 45 -12.46 8.41 -0.31
C GLU A 45 -11.17 8.79 0.45
N ILE A 46 -10.23 9.41 -0.27
CA ILE A 46 -8.97 9.88 0.28
C ILE A 46 -9.00 11.39 0.43
N ASN A 47 -8.52 11.89 1.57
CA ASN A 47 -8.35 13.32 1.80
C ASN A 47 -6.86 13.65 1.77
N SER A 48 -6.38 14.10 0.60
CA SER A 48 -4.99 14.46 0.38
C SER A 48 -4.87 15.58 -0.65
N GLU A 49 -3.91 16.48 -0.46
CA GLU A 49 -3.58 17.52 -1.45
C GLU A 49 -2.65 17.00 -2.56
N THR A 50 -2.02 15.84 -2.33
CA THR A 50 -0.97 15.27 -3.18
C THR A 50 -1.41 14.00 -3.91
N PHE A 51 -2.57 13.46 -3.52
CA PHE A 51 -3.17 12.28 -4.16
C PHE A 51 -4.65 12.51 -4.40
N ALA A 52 -5.14 12.01 -5.52
CA ALA A 52 -6.55 11.95 -5.85
C ALA A 52 -6.96 10.51 -6.20
N LEU A 53 -8.25 10.23 -6.23
CA LEU A 53 -8.78 9.02 -6.85
C LEU A 53 -9.14 9.32 -8.31
N ASP A 54 -9.09 8.30 -9.16
CA ASP A 54 -9.67 8.35 -10.50
C ASP A 54 -11.19 8.20 -10.48
N ASP A 55 -11.83 8.30 -11.65
CA ASP A 55 -13.29 8.38 -11.77
C ASP A 55 -14.02 7.13 -11.23
N ASP A 56 -13.37 5.97 -11.22
CA ASP A 56 -13.92 4.71 -10.71
C ASP A 56 -13.41 4.33 -9.30
N ASN A 57 -12.58 5.19 -8.70
CA ASN A 57 -11.88 4.98 -7.42
C ASN A 57 -11.01 3.70 -7.39
N THR A 58 -10.60 3.16 -8.55
CA THR A 58 -9.75 1.96 -8.60
C THR A 58 -8.26 2.29 -8.59
N SER A 59 -7.91 3.53 -8.90
CA SER A 59 -6.54 4.01 -8.90
C SER A 59 -6.33 5.23 -8.03
N ILE A 60 -5.16 5.29 -7.41
CA ILE A 60 -4.68 6.48 -6.71
C ILE A 60 -3.79 7.25 -7.68
N VAL A 61 -4.08 8.53 -7.90
CA VAL A 61 -3.37 9.42 -8.81
C VAL A 61 -2.38 10.27 -8.01
N ALA A 62 -1.10 10.24 -8.38
CA ALA A 62 -0.09 11.12 -7.80
C ALA A 62 -0.14 12.52 -8.43
N LEU A 63 -0.42 13.56 -7.64
CA LEU A 63 -0.51 14.95 -8.13
C LEU A 63 0.86 15.66 -8.15
N VAL A 64 1.89 15.00 -7.62
CA VAL A 64 3.26 15.52 -7.53
C VAL A 64 4.22 14.49 -8.16
N LEU A 65 5.26 14.97 -8.84
CA LEU A 65 6.34 14.12 -9.34
C LEU A 65 7.35 13.87 -8.21
N GLY A 66 7.81 12.64 -8.07
CA GLY A 66 8.72 12.28 -6.98
C GLY A 66 9.20 10.83 -7.01
N LEU A 67 9.98 10.46 -6.00
CA LEU A 67 10.37 9.08 -5.74
C LEU A 67 9.47 8.54 -4.65
N TYR A 68 8.62 7.56 -4.97
CA TYR A 68 7.60 7.09 -4.06
C TYR A 68 7.95 5.72 -3.48
N VAL A 69 7.65 5.57 -2.20
CA VAL A 69 7.59 4.31 -1.48
C VAL A 69 6.12 3.86 -1.47
N LEU A 70 5.85 2.78 -2.20
CA LEU A 70 4.52 2.17 -2.28
C LEU A 70 4.53 0.92 -1.41
N GLY A 71 3.56 0.81 -0.51
CA GLY A 71 3.32 -0.37 0.31
C GLY A 71 1.88 -0.84 0.12
N VAL A 72 1.66 -2.14 0.00
CA VAL A 72 0.31 -2.71 -0.04
C VAL A 72 0.24 -3.92 0.88
N VAL A 73 -0.82 -4.01 1.67
CA VAL A 73 -1.13 -5.15 2.53
C VAL A 73 -2.53 -5.64 2.16
N LEU A 74 -2.59 -6.84 1.63
CA LEU A 74 -3.84 -7.50 1.24
C LEU A 74 -4.10 -8.70 2.14
N ASN A 75 -5.34 -8.79 2.59
CA ASN A 75 -5.84 -9.93 3.34
C ASN A 75 -6.77 -10.72 2.44
N LEU A 76 -6.30 -11.87 1.96
CA LEU A 76 -6.99 -12.68 0.97
C LEU A 76 -7.50 -13.99 1.58
N PRO A 77 -8.72 -14.43 1.20
CA PRO A 77 -9.16 -15.78 1.45
C PRO A 77 -8.31 -16.75 0.61
N PRO A 78 -8.25 -18.01 1.04
CA PRO A 78 -7.69 -19.08 0.23
C PRO A 78 -8.49 -19.21 -1.08
N ALA A 79 -7.79 -19.44 -2.20
CA ALA A 79 -8.43 -19.71 -3.48
C ALA A 79 -9.29 -20.99 -3.37
N GLU A 80 -10.57 -20.89 -3.74
CA GLU A 80 -11.54 -21.99 -3.58
C GLU A 80 -11.16 -23.23 -4.41
N ASP A 81 -10.47 -23.04 -5.54
CA ASP A 81 -10.20 -24.09 -6.52
C ASP A 81 -8.73 -24.56 -6.57
N GLY A 82 -7.90 -24.15 -5.59
CA GLY A 82 -6.45 -24.41 -5.62
C GLY A 82 -5.71 -23.65 -6.74
N SER A 83 -6.39 -22.71 -7.39
CA SER A 83 -5.82 -21.79 -8.38
C SER A 83 -4.75 -20.89 -7.76
N ALA A 84 -3.69 -20.60 -8.52
CA ALA A 84 -2.71 -19.61 -8.12
C ALA A 84 -3.36 -18.21 -8.10
N VAL A 85 -3.22 -17.51 -6.99
CA VAL A 85 -3.62 -16.12 -6.86
C VAL A 85 -2.39 -15.26 -7.17
N SER A 86 -2.57 -14.14 -7.87
CA SER A 86 -1.49 -13.16 -7.98
C SER A 86 -1.98 -11.76 -7.68
N ILE A 87 -1.13 -11.01 -7.00
CA ILE A 87 -1.33 -9.59 -6.75
C ILE A 87 -0.31 -8.85 -7.57
N VAL A 88 -0.80 -7.92 -8.38
CA VAL A 88 -0.01 -7.07 -9.26
C VAL A 88 -0.20 -5.64 -8.81
N LEU A 89 0.90 -4.97 -8.52
CA LEU A 89 0.92 -3.52 -8.35
C LEU A 89 1.27 -2.93 -9.72
N GLU A 90 0.44 -2.02 -10.20
CA GLU A 90 0.62 -1.34 -11.48
C GLU A 90 0.84 0.15 -11.30
N THR A 91 1.61 0.73 -12.21
CA THR A 91 1.69 2.16 -12.44
C THR A 91 1.38 2.44 -13.91
N ASN A 92 0.36 3.27 -14.19
CA ASN A 92 -0.10 3.59 -15.55
C ASN A 92 -0.40 2.34 -16.40
N GLY A 93 -0.94 1.29 -15.78
CA GLY A 93 -1.23 0.01 -16.44
C GLY A 93 0.00 -0.86 -16.73
N ALA A 94 1.20 -0.46 -16.28
CA ALA A 94 2.40 -1.27 -16.34
C ALA A 94 2.67 -1.91 -14.97
N GLU A 95 2.88 -3.22 -14.97
CA GLU A 95 3.29 -3.98 -13.78
C GLU A 95 4.64 -3.50 -13.24
N ILE A 96 4.66 -3.12 -11.96
CA ILE A 96 5.89 -2.76 -11.25
C ILE A 96 6.30 -3.83 -10.22
N GLN A 97 5.35 -4.61 -9.72
CA GLN A 97 5.62 -5.71 -8.79
C GLN A 97 4.51 -6.75 -8.83
N THR A 98 4.88 -8.03 -8.84
CA THR A 98 3.93 -9.14 -8.71
C THR A 98 4.28 -10.08 -7.57
N ALA A 99 3.25 -10.59 -6.92
CA ALA A 99 3.30 -11.61 -5.91
C ALA A 99 2.40 -12.78 -6.33
N ALA A 100 2.98 -13.96 -6.56
CA ALA A 100 2.21 -15.18 -6.64
C ALA A 100 1.96 -15.70 -5.21
N LEU A 101 0.70 -15.95 -4.91
CA LEU A 101 0.21 -16.63 -3.72
C LEU A 101 -0.25 -18.02 -4.16
N TYR A 102 0.49 -19.03 -3.70
CA TYR A 102 0.14 -20.43 -3.95
C TYR A 102 -0.47 -21.05 -2.70
N TYR A 103 -1.58 -21.74 -2.87
CA TYR A 103 -2.20 -22.52 -1.82
C TYR A 103 -1.39 -23.79 -1.57
N ALA A 104 -0.72 -23.87 -0.43
CA ALA A 104 -0.25 -25.14 0.09
C ALA A 104 -1.37 -25.75 0.93
N SER A 105 -2.03 -26.80 0.42
CA SER A 105 -2.90 -27.65 1.24
C SER A 105 -2.03 -28.25 2.35
N CYS A 106 -2.13 -27.75 3.57
CA CYS A 106 -1.57 -28.46 4.71
C CYS A 106 -2.42 -29.70 4.93
N TYR A 107 -1.91 -30.86 4.51
CA TYR A 107 -2.46 -32.13 4.96
C TYR A 107 -2.28 -32.20 6.47
N ASP A 108 -3.38 -32.05 7.23
CA ASP A 108 -3.38 -32.50 8.60
C ASP A 108 -3.40 -34.03 8.58
N ASN A 109 -2.21 -34.62 8.69
CA ASN A 109 -2.03 -36.07 8.72
C ASN A 109 -2.63 -36.63 10.03
N GLY A 110 -3.94 -36.85 10.06
CA GLY A 110 -4.58 -37.52 11.17
C GLY A 110 -6.08 -37.35 11.22
N TYR A 111 -6.81 -38.31 10.67
CA TYR A 111 -8.20 -38.62 11.03
C TYR A 111 -9.18 -37.43 11.13
N GLY A 112 -9.83 -37.10 10.02
CA GLY A 112 -11.25 -36.74 10.03
C GLY A 112 -11.63 -35.31 10.44
N PHE A 113 -10.74 -34.33 10.32
CA PHE A 113 -11.12 -32.92 10.49
C PHE A 113 -11.03 -32.15 9.17
N GLY A 114 -12.09 -31.39 8.90
CA GLY A 114 -12.33 -30.70 7.64
C GLY A 114 -11.21 -29.74 7.25
N TYR A 115 -11.11 -29.49 5.95
CA TYR A 115 -10.20 -28.51 5.35
C TYR A 115 -10.34 -27.16 6.05
N THR A 116 -9.43 -26.84 6.98
CA THR A 116 -9.28 -25.50 7.52
C THR A 116 -8.35 -24.76 6.59
N SER A 117 -8.92 -23.97 5.68
CA SER A 117 -8.14 -23.18 4.75
C SER A 117 -7.66 -21.90 5.45
N PRO A 118 -6.37 -21.75 5.80
CA PRO A 118 -5.90 -20.58 6.52
C PRO A 118 -5.98 -19.33 5.64
N GLN A 119 -6.38 -18.20 6.24
CA GLN A 119 -6.31 -16.89 5.58
C GLN A 119 -4.85 -16.54 5.30
N THR A 120 -4.59 -15.95 4.14
CA THR A 120 -3.24 -15.50 3.77
C THR A 120 -3.21 -13.99 3.68
N SER A 121 -2.29 -13.38 4.42
CA SER A 121 -1.94 -11.98 4.23
C SER A 121 -0.68 -11.89 3.37
N THR A 122 -0.63 -10.91 2.48
CA THR A 122 0.61 -10.58 1.79
C THR A 122 0.85 -9.09 1.86
N SER A 123 2.11 -8.74 2.12
CA SER A 123 2.59 -7.38 2.07
C SER A 123 3.60 -7.24 0.95
N ARG A 124 3.52 -6.13 0.22
CA ARG A 124 4.48 -5.77 -0.81
C ARG A 124 4.88 -4.32 -0.65
N MET A 125 6.12 -4.04 -1.00
CA MET A 125 6.69 -2.72 -0.92
C MET A 125 7.68 -2.55 -2.07
N CYS A 126 7.64 -1.38 -2.71
CA CYS A 126 8.60 -1.00 -3.72
C CYS A 126 8.88 0.50 -3.66
N ILE A 127 10.04 0.88 -4.20
CA ILE A 127 10.43 2.28 -4.36
C ILE A 127 10.57 2.54 -5.86
N THR A 128 9.85 3.51 -6.39
CA THR A 128 9.81 3.76 -7.84
C THR A 128 9.67 5.26 -8.14
N PRO A 129 10.32 5.79 -9.19
CA PRO A 129 10.10 7.15 -9.65
C PRO A 129 8.74 7.27 -10.32
N ILE A 130 7.96 8.27 -9.93
CA ILE A 130 6.60 8.48 -10.40
C ILE A 130 6.46 9.86 -11.01
N ALA A 131 5.87 9.89 -12.21
CA ALA A 131 5.51 11.12 -12.87
C ALA A 131 4.24 11.73 -12.26
N LYS A 132 4.09 13.04 -12.41
CA LYS A 132 2.83 13.71 -12.09
C LYS A 132 1.68 13.09 -12.92
N ASP A 133 0.53 12.97 -12.30
CA ASP A 133 -0.72 12.39 -12.82
C ASP A 133 -0.62 10.89 -13.13
N ALA A 134 0.38 10.20 -12.56
CA ALA A 134 0.48 8.75 -12.68
C ALA A 134 -0.53 8.04 -11.79
N HIS A 135 -1.09 6.95 -12.30
CA HIS A 135 -2.11 6.13 -11.64
C HIS A 135 -1.47 4.89 -11.02
N PHE A 136 -1.74 4.66 -9.74
CA PHE A 136 -1.42 3.42 -9.05
C PHE A 136 -2.66 2.55 -8.94
N SER A 137 -2.58 1.30 -9.36
CA SER A 137 -3.68 0.36 -9.15
C SER A 137 -3.16 -0.97 -8.61
N VAL A 138 -4.03 -1.67 -7.89
CA VAL A 138 -3.74 -2.99 -7.33
C VAL A 138 -4.71 -3.97 -7.96
N ILE A 139 -4.15 -4.94 -8.68
CA ILE A 139 -4.89 -6.01 -9.35
C ILE A 139 -4.72 -7.31 -8.56
N CYS A 140 -5.83 -7.97 -8.29
CA CYS A 140 -5.93 -9.28 -7.70
C CYS A 140 -6.46 -10.26 -8.77
N LEU A 141 -5.59 -11.12 -9.28
CA LEU A 141 -5.94 -12.16 -10.25
C LEU A 141 -6.21 -13.49 -9.53
N GLY A 142 -7.32 -14.14 -9.87
CA GLY A 142 -7.70 -15.43 -9.29
C GLY A 142 -8.12 -15.36 -7.81
N ALA A 143 -8.20 -14.16 -7.24
CA ALA A 143 -8.57 -13.93 -5.85
C ALA A 143 -10.02 -13.49 -5.72
N THR A 144 -10.77 -14.11 -4.81
CA THR A 144 -11.92 -13.49 -4.16
C THR A 144 -11.41 -12.72 -2.94
N LEU A 145 -12.07 -11.67 -2.47
CA LEU A 145 -11.64 -10.91 -1.29
C LEU A 145 -12.63 -11.11 -0.13
N ILE A 146 -12.12 -11.21 1.11
CA ILE A 146 -12.98 -11.34 2.29
C ILE A 146 -13.66 -9.98 2.56
N PRO A 147 -14.99 -9.87 2.58
CA PRO A 147 -15.67 -8.59 2.82
C PRO A 147 -15.34 -7.97 4.17
N SER A 148 -15.04 -8.80 5.19
CA SER A 148 -14.75 -8.37 6.55
C SER A 148 -13.26 -8.10 6.84
N SER A 149 -12.36 -8.30 5.87
CA SER A 149 -10.93 -8.05 6.07
C SER A 149 -10.50 -6.77 5.37
N ALA A 150 -9.99 -5.81 6.13
CA ALA A 150 -9.47 -4.58 5.57
C ALA A 150 -8.16 -4.85 4.80
N SER A 151 -7.99 -4.13 3.70
CA SER A 151 -6.76 -4.14 2.90
C SER A 151 -6.32 -2.69 2.74
N TYR A 152 -5.02 -2.46 2.77
CA TYR A 152 -4.46 -1.11 2.88
C TYR A 152 -3.36 -0.90 1.84
N MET A 153 -3.30 0.32 1.32
CA MET A 153 -2.18 0.80 0.54
C MET A 153 -1.61 2.05 1.20
N THR A 154 -0.30 2.07 1.35
CA THR A 154 0.44 3.22 1.84
C THR A 154 1.31 3.80 0.74
N VAL A 155 1.31 5.12 0.62
CA VAL A 155 2.10 5.84 -0.37
C VAL A 155 2.78 7.01 0.31
N GLY A 156 4.11 7.11 0.19
CA GLY A 156 4.84 8.30 0.60
C GLY A 156 6.03 8.60 -0.28
N TYR A 157 6.57 9.81 -0.18
CA TYR A 157 7.71 10.29 -0.96
C TYR A 157 8.67 11.14 -0.13
#